data_AF-A0A933BC67-F1
#
_entry.id   AF-A0A933BC67-F1
#
_cell.length_a   1.000
_cell.length_b   1.000
_cell.length_c   1.000
_cell.angle_alpha   90.00
_cell.angle_beta   90.00
_cell.angle_gamma   90.00
#
_symmetry.space_group_name_H-M   'P 1'
#
loop_
_entity.id
_entity.type
_entity.pdbx_description
1 polymer ?
#
loop_
_entity_poly.entity_id
_entity_poly.type
_entity_poly.pdbx_seq_one_letter_code
_entity_poly.pdbx_strand_id
1 'polypeptide(L)'
;TAHAIKQMNKSGAWEFGWYADDGPPPKPWPEGPILDIDSKSAWASRMGAGPAFLFIGAKTGFNDHRQKLSELRMMKVRPDLPARDNVAMIEANWPRKAEFEDDFSSGSLGLDWMVVWGVISGSRNRMAIMPTPKQKSAAVFLTGTEDWRDMVLEFEIKKFRRSVWAHARYDEGRRYIRVGANHGWLHVQQKSSAESPPVTLAKEPLSAASFPARVRLILKDQWAIVYLNGRMRFGKGLPVDLGITHGRLQFSVYHSERWQALGVLNYVRAAPLGENWIAFRVISEHLSDGTYDALHEDAVFAKALSPQWIWIQSDGTIRVKVDEEQEELVRAISGFNRCALAPLTHFGLARLDAMRDPGSADRLYRNLLAKTAEMNLGGLNLRLPNEALERRDIRKFLRRLRAGLKEQNKGLWVTVNSRVEPDRELIDTVDGVLRPVRRAAGGGGELLQGYEPAEPGVTEGGSS
;
A
#
# COMPACT_ATOMS: atom_id res chain seq x y z
N THR A 1 -2.29 -33.40 23.67
CA THR A 1 -3.23 -34.32 24.36
C THR A 1 -4.26 -34.83 23.35
N ALA A 2 -4.87 -35.99 23.58
CA ALA A 2 -5.87 -36.56 22.65
C ALA A 2 -7.05 -35.62 22.39
N HIS A 3 -7.41 -34.79 23.38
CA HIS A 3 -8.44 -33.76 23.25
C HIS A 3 -8.07 -32.65 22.24
N ALA A 4 -6.79 -32.22 22.22
CA ALA A 4 -6.31 -31.20 21.27
C ALA A 4 -6.30 -31.73 19.84
N ILE A 5 -5.92 -32.99 19.62
CA ILE A 5 -5.95 -33.64 18.30
C ILE A 5 -7.39 -33.74 17.76
N LYS A 6 -8.35 -34.05 18.63
CA LYS A 6 -9.78 -34.11 18.27
C LYS A 6 -10.37 -32.73 17.94
N GLN A 7 -9.93 -31.68 18.62
CA GLN A 7 -10.30 -30.29 18.29
C GLN A 7 -9.65 -29.82 16.98
N MET A 8 -8.37 -30.15 16.76
CA MET A 8 -7.63 -29.84 15.53
C MET A 8 -8.27 -30.50 14.30
N ASN A 9 -8.64 -31.79 14.40
CA ASN A 9 -9.35 -32.52 13.33
C ASN A 9 -10.74 -31.94 13.03
N LYS A 10 -11.44 -31.41 14.03
CA LYS A 10 -12.74 -30.74 13.84
C LYS A 10 -12.63 -29.34 13.24
N SER A 11 -11.46 -28.71 13.34
CA SER A 11 -11.23 -27.32 12.92
C SER A 11 -10.54 -27.17 11.56
N GLY A 12 -10.13 -28.27 10.91
CA GLY A 12 -9.29 -28.21 9.70
C GLY A 12 -7.86 -27.71 9.94
N ALA A 13 -7.42 -27.58 11.19
CA ALA A 13 -6.14 -26.95 11.55
C ALA A 13 -4.87 -27.74 11.13
N TRP A 14 -5.04 -28.88 10.46
CA TRP A 14 -3.93 -29.62 9.83
C TRP A 14 -3.58 -29.09 8.42
N GLU A 15 -4.43 -28.25 7.83
CA GLU A 15 -4.40 -27.99 6.39
C GLU A 15 -3.38 -26.92 5.93
N PHE A 16 -2.57 -26.37 6.84
CA PHE A 16 -1.57 -25.35 6.50
C PHE A 16 -0.26 -25.57 7.26
N GLY A 17 0.52 -26.53 6.78
CA GLY A 17 1.91 -26.75 7.20
C GLY A 17 2.82 -26.76 5.99
N TRP A 18 3.70 -25.77 5.87
CA TRP A 18 4.83 -25.82 4.96
C TRP A 18 5.76 -26.94 5.42
N TYR A 19 5.97 -27.95 4.59
CA TYR A 19 6.98 -28.97 4.88
C TYR A 19 8.37 -28.33 4.75
N ALA A 20 9.13 -28.36 5.84
CA ALA A 20 10.57 -28.17 5.79
C ALA A 20 11.23 -29.43 5.20
N ASP A 21 12.28 -29.18 4.40
CA ASP A 21 13.09 -30.01 3.49
C ASP A 21 13.66 -31.38 3.97
N ASP A 22 12.95 -32.21 4.73
CA ASP A 22 13.59 -33.39 5.37
C ASP A 22 13.05 -34.76 4.89
N GLY A 23 12.68 -34.92 3.62
CA GLY A 23 12.31 -36.25 3.09
C GLY A 23 12.42 -36.38 1.56
N PRO A 24 12.81 -37.57 1.03
CA PRO A 24 12.86 -37.78 -0.41
C PRO A 24 11.45 -37.71 -1.01
N PRO A 25 11.26 -37.02 -2.14
CA PRO A 25 9.96 -36.85 -2.76
C PRO A 25 9.39 -38.20 -3.24
N PRO A 26 8.06 -38.39 -3.21
CA PRO A 26 7.43 -39.58 -3.78
C PRO A 26 7.64 -39.63 -5.31
N LYS A 27 8.01 -40.81 -5.83
CA LYS A 27 8.10 -41.11 -7.27
C LYS A 27 6.82 -41.81 -7.75
N PRO A 28 6.41 -41.67 -9.03
CA PRO A 28 7.08 -40.98 -10.13
C PRO A 28 6.81 -39.47 -10.17
N TRP A 29 7.76 -38.71 -10.72
CA TRP A 29 7.61 -37.30 -11.04
C TRP A 29 6.71 -37.14 -12.27
N PRO A 30 5.77 -36.16 -12.30
CA PRO A 30 5.20 -35.73 -13.56
C PRO A 30 6.24 -34.99 -14.41
N GLU A 31 6.04 -35.04 -15.73
CA GLU A 31 6.89 -34.46 -16.76
C GLU A 31 6.94 -32.93 -16.68
N GLY A 32 7.77 -32.41 -15.79
CA GLY A 32 8.20 -31.01 -15.77
C GLY A 32 7.08 -29.97 -15.63
N PRO A 33 7.46 -28.69 -15.55
CA PRO A 33 6.50 -27.62 -15.55
C PRO A 33 6.16 -27.14 -16.97
N ILE A 34 4.90 -26.76 -17.20
CA ILE A 34 4.39 -26.29 -18.49
C ILE A 34 3.98 -24.81 -18.36
N LEU A 35 4.63 -23.95 -19.14
CA LEU A 35 4.20 -22.57 -19.39
C LEU A 35 3.25 -22.60 -20.58
N ASP A 36 1.95 -22.45 -20.33
CA ASP A 36 0.95 -22.39 -21.41
C ASP A 36 0.26 -21.03 -21.39
N ILE A 37 0.32 -20.34 -22.52
CA ILE A 37 -0.07 -18.93 -22.69
C ILE A 37 -1.54 -18.83 -23.15
N ASP A 38 -2.20 -19.94 -23.51
CA ASP A 38 -3.55 -19.94 -24.08
C ASP A 38 -4.64 -20.59 -23.21
N SER A 39 -5.82 -19.97 -23.27
CA SER A 39 -6.85 -19.94 -22.22
C SER A 39 -7.76 -21.19 -22.07
N LYS A 40 -8.09 -21.50 -20.80
CA LYS A 40 -9.25 -22.24 -20.23
C LYS A 40 -9.53 -23.71 -20.63
N SER A 41 -9.30 -24.17 -21.86
CA SER A 41 -9.73 -25.51 -22.31
C SER A 41 -8.76 -26.65 -21.93
N ALA A 42 -7.45 -26.36 -21.90
CA ALA A 42 -6.42 -27.32 -21.45
C ALA A 42 -6.52 -27.64 -19.94
N TRP A 43 -7.11 -26.73 -19.18
CA TRP A 43 -7.19 -26.78 -17.72
C TRP A 43 -8.20 -27.83 -17.23
N ALA A 44 -9.37 -27.91 -17.88
CA ALA A 44 -10.44 -28.85 -17.53
C ALA A 44 -10.10 -30.31 -17.89
N SER A 45 -9.34 -30.54 -18.95
CA SER A 45 -9.00 -31.89 -19.41
C SER A 45 -7.91 -32.56 -18.56
N ARG A 46 -7.05 -31.79 -17.86
CA ARG A 46 -5.90 -32.33 -17.12
C ARG A 46 -6.07 -32.41 -15.61
N MET A 47 -7.04 -31.70 -15.00
CA MET A 47 -7.42 -31.91 -13.59
C MET A 47 -7.98 -33.33 -13.33
N GLY A 48 -8.35 -34.06 -14.37
CA GLY A 48 -8.74 -35.47 -14.27
C GLY A 48 -7.57 -36.47 -14.18
N ALA A 49 -6.32 -36.05 -14.40
CA ALA A 49 -5.19 -36.97 -14.64
C ALA A 49 -4.13 -37.05 -13.53
N GLY A 50 -4.29 -36.32 -12.42
CA GLY A 50 -3.35 -36.34 -11.29
C GLY A 50 -2.95 -34.94 -10.81
N PRO A 51 -2.02 -34.82 -9.85
CA PRO A 51 -1.67 -33.53 -9.27
C PRO A 51 -0.97 -32.65 -10.32
N ALA A 52 -1.67 -31.65 -10.84
CA ALA A 52 -1.09 -30.61 -11.67
C ALA A 52 -0.19 -29.71 -10.80
N PHE A 53 1.06 -29.55 -11.19
CA PHE A 53 1.98 -28.60 -10.57
C PHE A 53 1.97 -27.32 -11.40
N LEU A 54 1.80 -26.17 -10.75
CA LEU A 54 1.98 -24.87 -11.38
C LEU A 54 3.01 -24.06 -10.59
N PHE A 55 3.82 -23.26 -11.27
CA PHE A 55 4.69 -22.31 -10.62
C PHE A 55 3.87 -21.20 -9.96
N ILE A 56 4.26 -20.76 -8.77
CA ILE A 56 4.26 -19.37 -8.28
C ILE A 56 4.60 -19.35 -6.77
N GLY A 57 5.64 -18.60 -6.38
CA GLY A 57 5.93 -18.21 -5.00
C GLY A 57 7.43 -18.18 -4.69
N ALA A 58 8.03 -17.01 -4.50
CA ALA A 58 9.35 -16.89 -3.87
C ALA A 58 9.25 -16.86 -2.34
N LYS A 59 10.38 -16.68 -1.64
CA LYS A 59 10.45 -16.45 -0.18
C LYS A 59 9.50 -15.33 0.31
N THR A 60 9.13 -14.42 -0.58
CA THR A 60 8.15 -13.35 -0.39
C THR A 60 6.68 -13.78 -0.53
N GLY A 61 6.35 -15.05 -0.77
CA GLY A 61 4.95 -15.50 -0.88
C GLY A 61 4.30 -15.34 -2.26
N PHE A 62 4.99 -14.70 -3.22
CA PHE A 62 4.53 -14.55 -4.61
C PHE A 62 5.73 -14.44 -5.57
N ASN A 63 5.48 -14.57 -6.87
CA ASN A 63 6.48 -14.30 -7.90
C ASN A 63 6.35 -12.84 -8.35
N ASP A 64 7.40 -12.06 -8.15
CA ASP A 64 7.50 -10.72 -8.74
C ASP A 64 8.26 -10.79 -10.07
N HIS A 65 7.90 -9.93 -11.03
CA HIS A 65 8.61 -9.76 -12.31
C HIS A 65 10.10 -9.39 -12.13
N ARG A 66 10.49 -8.92 -10.95
CA ARG A 66 11.86 -8.55 -10.58
C ARG A 66 12.72 -9.73 -10.10
N GLN A 67 12.13 -10.90 -9.82
CA GLN A 67 12.83 -12.07 -9.30
C GLN A 67 13.47 -12.88 -10.42
N LYS A 68 14.63 -13.51 -10.14
CA LYS A 68 15.27 -14.38 -11.13
C LYS A 68 14.41 -15.64 -11.32
N LEU A 69 14.33 -16.17 -12.55
CA LEU A 69 13.63 -17.42 -12.88
C LEU A 69 14.06 -18.59 -11.97
N SER A 70 15.33 -18.63 -11.57
CA SER A 70 15.88 -19.64 -10.64
C SER A 70 15.43 -19.48 -9.18
N GLU A 71 14.77 -18.38 -8.83
CA GLU A 71 14.30 -18.04 -7.48
C GLU A 71 12.79 -18.23 -7.31
N LEU A 72 12.09 -18.61 -8.40
CA LEU A 72 10.69 -19.00 -8.37
C LEU A 72 10.55 -20.35 -7.64
N ARG A 73 9.61 -20.50 -6.70
CA ARG A 73 9.25 -21.81 -6.12
C ARG A 73 7.84 -22.25 -6.50
N MET A 74 7.57 -23.53 -6.25
CA MET A 74 6.38 -24.26 -6.72
C MET A 74 5.22 -24.13 -5.74
N MET A 75 4.01 -23.82 -6.22
CA MET A 75 2.79 -23.98 -5.43
C MET A 75 2.16 -25.33 -5.76
N LYS A 76 1.88 -26.13 -4.74
CA LYS A 76 1.18 -27.39 -4.91
C LYS A 76 -0.32 -27.11 -4.98
N VAL A 77 -0.89 -27.20 -6.17
CA VAL A 77 -2.34 -27.18 -6.37
C VAL A 77 -2.95 -28.30 -5.52
N ARG A 78 -4.05 -28.01 -4.83
CA ARG A 78 -4.79 -29.01 -4.04
C ARG A 78 -5.79 -29.70 -4.96
N PRO A 79 -5.52 -30.94 -5.42
CA PRO A 79 -6.47 -31.64 -6.30
C PRO A 79 -7.78 -31.98 -5.59
N ASP A 80 -7.79 -31.91 -4.26
CA ASP A 80 -8.96 -32.06 -3.41
C ASP A 80 -9.83 -30.79 -3.30
N LEU A 81 -9.33 -29.62 -3.73
CA LEU A 81 -10.11 -28.39 -3.81
C LEU A 81 -10.76 -28.22 -5.20
N PRO A 82 -11.98 -27.66 -5.26
CA PRO A 82 -12.58 -27.22 -6.51
C PRO A 82 -11.65 -26.29 -7.31
N ALA A 83 -11.78 -26.37 -8.63
CA ALA A 83 -11.00 -25.59 -9.57
C ALA A 83 -10.94 -24.09 -9.27
N ARG A 84 -12.12 -23.51 -9.02
CA ARG A 84 -12.30 -22.11 -8.68
C ARG A 84 -11.54 -21.71 -7.41
N ASP A 85 -11.39 -22.61 -6.45
CA ASP A 85 -10.74 -22.31 -5.17
C ASP A 85 -9.22 -22.31 -5.35
N ASN A 86 -8.69 -23.21 -6.20
CA ASN A 86 -7.29 -23.17 -6.62
C ASN A 86 -6.96 -21.89 -7.42
N VAL A 87 -7.85 -21.44 -8.31
CA VAL A 87 -7.69 -20.15 -9.03
C VAL A 87 -7.72 -18.99 -8.05
N ALA A 88 -8.69 -18.95 -7.13
CA ALA A 88 -8.77 -17.91 -6.10
C ALA A 88 -7.53 -17.87 -5.21
N MET A 89 -6.95 -19.02 -4.87
CA MET A 89 -5.66 -19.08 -4.15
C MET A 89 -4.52 -18.47 -4.97
N ILE A 90 -4.45 -18.73 -6.28
CA ILE A 90 -3.41 -18.14 -7.14
C ILE A 90 -3.59 -16.62 -7.22
N GLU A 91 -4.81 -16.15 -7.47
CA GLU A 91 -5.13 -14.72 -7.55
C GLU A 91 -4.86 -13.98 -6.24
N ALA A 92 -5.16 -14.60 -5.09
CA ALA A 92 -4.89 -14.04 -3.77
C ALA A 92 -3.39 -13.84 -3.49
N ASN A 93 -2.51 -14.57 -4.19
CA ASN A 93 -1.06 -14.41 -4.09
C ASN A 93 -0.49 -13.40 -5.10
N TRP A 94 -1.31 -12.67 -5.86
CA TRP A 94 -0.84 -11.56 -6.69
C TRP A 94 -0.61 -10.29 -5.84
N PRO A 95 0.32 -9.38 -6.21
CA PRO A 95 0.45 -8.08 -5.55
C PRO A 95 -0.90 -7.37 -5.44
N ARG A 96 -1.32 -7.15 -4.20
CA ARG A 96 -2.60 -6.55 -3.86
C ARG A 96 -2.50 -5.05 -4.13
N LYS A 97 -3.38 -4.53 -4.98
CA LYS A 97 -3.48 -3.08 -5.25
C LYS A 97 -4.69 -2.41 -4.61
N ALA A 98 -5.57 -3.22 -4.01
CA ALA A 98 -6.83 -2.79 -3.44
C ALA A 98 -6.87 -2.97 -1.92
N GLU A 99 -7.84 -2.32 -1.32
CA GLU A 99 -8.21 -2.53 0.07
C GLU A 99 -8.66 -3.97 0.34
N PHE A 100 -8.29 -4.48 1.50
CA PHE A 100 -8.72 -5.75 2.07
C PHE A 100 -9.45 -5.50 3.38
N GLU A 101 -10.53 -6.23 3.61
CA GLU A 101 -11.32 -6.20 4.83
C GLU A 101 -11.83 -7.60 5.16
N ASP A 102 -11.68 -8.00 6.42
CA ASP A 102 -12.15 -9.28 6.94
C ASP A 102 -12.63 -9.13 8.38
N ASP A 103 -13.92 -9.43 8.59
CA ASP A 103 -14.59 -9.48 9.90
C ASP A 103 -14.72 -10.91 10.44
N PHE A 104 -14.19 -11.89 9.70
CA PHE A 104 -14.19 -13.32 10.00
C PHE A 104 -15.58 -13.91 10.19
N SER A 105 -16.58 -13.35 9.48
CA SER A 105 -17.98 -13.80 9.52
C SER A 105 -18.27 -15.07 8.71
N SER A 106 -17.40 -15.41 7.75
CA SER A 106 -17.55 -16.57 6.85
C SER A 106 -17.53 -17.93 7.55
N GLY A 107 -17.12 -17.98 8.82
CA GLY A 107 -17.04 -19.22 9.60
C GLY A 107 -15.78 -20.06 9.37
N SER A 108 -14.90 -19.63 8.47
CA SER A 108 -13.56 -20.17 8.24
C SER A 108 -12.52 -19.05 8.13
N LEU A 109 -11.23 -19.40 8.08
CA LEU A 109 -10.20 -18.44 7.71
C LEU A 109 -10.27 -18.21 6.18
N GLY A 110 -10.34 -16.96 5.73
CA GLY A 110 -10.36 -16.62 4.30
C GLY A 110 -9.10 -17.08 3.56
N LEU A 111 -9.18 -17.22 2.23
CA LEU A 111 -8.07 -17.69 1.39
C LEU A 111 -6.92 -16.68 1.28
N ASP A 112 -7.16 -15.40 1.60
CA ASP A 112 -6.15 -14.34 1.62
C ASP A 112 -5.15 -14.48 2.78
N TRP A 113 -5.43 -15.36 3.75
CA TRP A 113 -4.60 -15.58 4.91
C TRP A 113 -3.74 -16.82 4.77
N MET A 114 -2.42 -16.63 4.79
CA MET A 114 -1.48 -17.75 4.83
C MET A 114 -0.91 -17.97 6.23
N VAL A 115 -1.19 -19.14 6.78
CA VAL A 115 -0.63 -19.58 8.06
C VAL A 115 0.84 -19.93 7.85
N VAL A 116 1.73 -19.28 8.61
CA VAL A 116 3.15 -19.59 8.57
C VAL A 116 3.47 -20.73 9.54
N TRP A 117 2.98 -20.62 10.78
CA TRP A 117 3.06 -21.66 11.80
C TRP A 117 2.09 -21.39 12.95
N GLY A 118 1.80 -22.42 13.75
CA GLY A 118 0.89 -22.33 14.88
C GLY A 118 -0.51 -22.85 14.54
N VAL A 119 -1.49 -22.48 15.35
CA VAL A 119 -2.91 -22.75 15.13
C VAL A 119 -3.62 -21.43 14.88
N ILE A 120 -4.16 -21.28 13.68
CA ILE A 120 -4.91 -20.11 13.25
C ILE A 120 -6.32 -20.58 12.89
N SER A 121 -7.35 -19.89 13.37
CA SER A 121 -8.73 -20.23 13.05
C SER A 121 -9.58 -18.98 12.93
N GLY A 122 -10.33 -18.87 11.84
CA GLY A 122 -11.42 -17.89 11.67
C GLY A 122 -12.75 -18.57 11.99
N SER A 123 -13.48 -18.09 13.00
CA SER A 123 -14.84 -18.55 13.27
C SER A 123 -15.56 -17.61 14.24
N ARG A 124 -16.88 -17.46 14.10
CA ARG A 124 -17.73 -16.64 14.99
C ARG A 124 -17.26 -15.17 15.07
N ASN A 125 -17.02 -14.54 13.93
CA ASN A 125 -16.61 -13.14 13.80
C ASN A 125 -15.31 -12.84 14.57
N ARG A 126 -14.36 -13.77 14.51
CA ARG A 126 -13.02 -13.60 15.05
C ARG A 126 -11.99 -14.50 14.38
N MET A 127 -10.76 -14.03 14.31
CA MET A 127 -9.57 -14.82 14.09
C MET A 127 -8.84 -15.05 15.41
N ALA A 128 -8.56 -16.31 15.75
CA ALA A 128 -7.70 -16.68 16.87
C ALA A 128 -6.33 -17.14 16.36
N ILE A 129 -5.27 -16.59 16.98
CA ILE A 129 -3.86 -16.87 16.69
C ILE A 129 -3.23 -17.44 17.95
N MET A 130 -2.77 -18.69 17.93
CA MET A 130 -2.12 -19.31 19.08
C MET A 130 -1.00 -20.29 18.68
N PRO A 131 0.11 -20.37 19.45
CA PRO A 131 1.17 -21.35 19.19
C PRO A 131 0.63 -22.78 19.29
N THR A 132 1.30 -23.77 18.68
CA THR A 132 1.12 -25.19 19.03
C THR A 132 1.77 -25.50 20.39
N PRO A 133 1.46 -26.64 21.07
CA PRO A 133 2.08 -26.96 22.36
C PRO A 133 3.60 -27.07 22.33
N LYS A 134 4.18 -27.29 21.13
CA LYS A 134 5.64 -27.37 20.90
C LYS A 134 6.26 -26.02 20.57
N GLN A 135 5.46 -25.00 20.26
CA GLN A 135 5.93 -23.70 19.76
C GLN A 135 5.74 -22.58 20.80
N LYS A 136 6.55 -21.54 20.66
CA LYS A 136 6.52 -20.31 21.47
C LYS A 136 5.74 -19.17 20.80
N SER A 137 5.47 -19.30 19.51
CA SER A 137 4.80 -18.31 18.68
C SER A 137 3.85 -18.96 17.70
N ALA A 138 2.98 -18.14 17.11
CA ALA A 138 2.21 -18.43 15.92
C ALA A 138 2.21 -17.20 15.02
N ALA A 139 2.06 -17.41 13.72
CA ALA A 139 2.01 -16.33 12.75
C ALA A 139 1.12 -16.69 11.55
N VAL A 140 0.45 -15.67 11.05
CA VAL A 140 -0.36 -15.67 9.82
C VAL A 140 -0.07 -14.37 9.08
N PHE A 141 -0.05 -14.38 7.77
CA PHE A 141 0.13 -13.16 6.98
C PHE A 141 -0.94 -13.02 5.91
N LEU A 142 -1.14 -11.78 5.48
CA LEU A 142 -2.05 -11.40 4.41
C LEU A 142 -1.28 -11.40 3.09
N THR A 143 -1.71 -12.22 2.15
CA THR A 143 -1.06 -12.37 0.84
C THR A 143 -1.22 -11.13 -0.04
N GLY A 144 -0.24 -10.91 -0.91
CA GLY A 144 -0.20 -9.80 -1.86
C GLY A 144 0.23 -8.47 -1.25
N THR A 145 0.60 -8.42 0.03
CA THR A 145 1.00 -7.18 0.73
C THR A 145 2.51 -6.92 0.71
N GLU A 146 3.27 -7.76 0.03
CA GLU A 146 4.72 -7.82 0.19
C GLU A 146 5.45 -6.64 -0.44
N ASP A 147 4.89 -6.06 -1.50
CA ASP A 147 5.38 -4.84 -2.13
C ASP A 147 4.84 -3.55 -1.48
N TRP A 148 4.00 -3.67 -0.44
CA TRP A 148 3.45 -2.48 0.19
C TRP A 148 4.53 -1.73 0.96
N ARG A 149 4.81 -0.51 0.47
CA ARG A 149 5.60 0.48 1.18
C ARG A 149 4.72 1.32 2.09
N ASP A 150 3.78 2.06 1.52
CA ASP A 150 2.86 2.89 2.28
C ASP A 150 1.53 2.16 2.46
N MET A 151 1.02 2.12 3.69
CA MET A 151 -0.16 1.33 4.01
C MET A 151 -0.94 1.90 5.20
N VAL A 152 -2.23 1.65 5.19
CA VAL A 152 -3.09 1.75 6.37
C VAL A 152 -3.43 0.33 6.81
N LEU A 153 -3.12 0.02 8.06
CA LEU A 153 -3.52 -1.21 8.71
C LEU A 153 -4.39 -0.88 9.90
N GLU A 154 -5.58 -1.44 9.93
CA GLU A 154 -6.49 -1.34 11.04
C GLU A 154 -6.92 -2.73 11.50
N PHE A 155 -6.93 -2.95 12.81
CA PHE A 155 -7.36 -4.22 13.37
C PHE A 155 -7.94 -4.03 14.77
N GLU A 156 -8.87 -4.90 15.13
CA GLU A 156 -9.50 -4.87 16.45
C GLU A 156 -9.05 -6.05 17.31
N ILE A 157 -8.27 -5.77 18.35
CA ILE A 157 -7.89 -6.77 19.35
C ILE A 157 -9.08 -6.98 20.29
N LYS A 158 -9.74 -8.14 20.21
CA LYS A 158 -10.80 -8.51 21.15
C LYS A 158 -10.22 -8.86 22.53
N LYS A 159 -9.17 -9.68 22.52
CA LYS A 159 -8.44 -10.12 23.70
C LYS A 159 -7.06 -10.62 23.30
N PHE A 160 -6.13 -10.57 24.24
CA PHE A 160 -4.81 -11.16 24.06
C PHE A 160 -4.32 -11.76 25.38
N ARG A 161 -3.36 -12.69 25.28
CA ARG A 161 -2.61 -13.24 26.42
C ARG A 161 -1.13 -13.13 26.08
N ARG A 162 -0.36 -12.50 26.97
CA ARG A 162 1.07 -12.18 26.81
C ARG A 162 1.36 -11.17 25.71
N SER A 163 1.20 -11.54 24.44
CA SER A 163 1.39 -10.61 23.34
C SER A 163 0.60 -10.95 22.07
N VAL A 164 0.25 -9.91 21.32
CA VAL A 164 -0.25 -9.97 19.94
C VAL A 164 0.35 -8.80 19.17
N TRP A 165 0.83 -9.06 17.97
CA TRP A 165 1.54 -8.10 17.13
C TRP A 165 1.01 -8.12 15.71
N ALA A 166 0.82 -6.95 15.15
CA ALA A 166 0.69 -6.72 13.73
C ALA A 166 2.02 -6.18 13.21
N HIS A 167 2.66 -6.90 12.32
CA HIS A 167 3.88 -6.52 11.61
C HIS A 167 3.50 -5.98 10.25
N ALA A 168 4.20 -4.94 9.83
CA ALA A 168 4.08 -4.31 8.54
C ALA A 168 5.50 -4.06 8.00
N ARG A 169 5.64 -4.02 6.66
CA ARG A 169 6.95 -4.06 6.00
C ARG A 169 7.81 -5.22 6.50
N TYR A 170 7.18 -6.37 6.75
CA TYR A 170 7.86 -7.53 7.32
C TYR A 170 8.66 -8.26 6.25
N ASP A 171 9.98 -8.19 6.39
CA ASP A 171 10.97 -8.87 5.55
C ASP A 171 11.60 -10.01 6.36
N GLU A 172 10.88 -11.14 6.43
CA GLU A 172 11.35 -12.41 7.04
C GLU A 172 11.96 -12.29 8.45
N GLY A 173 11.53 -11.30 9.24
CA GLY A 173 12.07 -11.07 10.58
C GLY A 173 13.45 -10.40 10.60
N ARG A 174 13.98 -10.05 9.42
CA ARG A 174 15.16 -9.21 9.23
C ARG A 174 14.80 -7.76 9.50
N ARG A 175 13.74 -7.27 8.86
CA ARG A 175 13.29 -5.89 8.96
C ARG A 175 11.78 -5.84 9.13
N TYR A 176 11.28 -4.93 9.96
CA TYR A 176 9.85 -4.68 10.13
C TYR A 176 9.60 -3.48 11.02
N ILE A 177 8.40 -2.93 10.90
CA ILE A 177 7.73 -2.21 11.99
C ILE A 177 6.57 -3.06 12.50
N ARG A 178 6.33 -3.04 13.81
CA ARG A 178 5.19 -3.73 14.42
C ARG A 178 4.50 -2.87 15.46
N VAL A 179 3.19 -3.00 15.51
CA VAL A 179 2.33 -2.43 16.55
C VAL A 179 1.55 -3.56 17.21
N GLY A 180 1.36 -3.51 18.53
CA GLY A 180 0.64 -4.57 19.21
C GLY A 180 0.58 -4.43 20.71
N ALA A 181 -0.17 -5.33 21.33
CA ALA A 181 -0.31 -5.40 22.78
C ALA A 181 0.72 -6.39 23.35
N ASN A 182 1.44 -5.99 24.39
CA ASN A 182 2.43 -6.82 25.08
C ASN A 182 2.42 -6.49 26.57
N HIS A 183 2.16 -7.49 27.43
CA HIS A 183 2.15 -7.34 28.89
C HIS A 183 1.36 -6.13 29.43
N GLY A 184 0.21 -5.81 28.82
CA GLY A 184 -0.63 -4.68 29.25
C GLY A 184 -0.21 -3.31 28.70
N TRP A 185 0.65 -3.29 27.68
CA TRP A 185 1.08 -2.07 27.00
C TRP A 185 0.79 -2.18 25.51
N LEU A 186 0.38 -1.07 24.89
CA LEU A 186 0.46 -0.90 23.45
C LEU A 186 1.89 -0.49 23.12
N HIS A 187 2.54 -1.21 22.21
CA HIS A 187 3.91 -0.96 21.78
C HIS A 187 3.95 -0.69 20.28
N VAL A 188 4.84 0.22 19.90
CA VAL A 188 5.33 0.38 18.53
C VAL A 188 6.82 0.09 18.54
N GLN A 189 7.23 -0.89 17.75
CA GLN A 189 8.62 -1.34 17.67
C GLN A 189 9.07 -1.46 16.22
N GLN A 190 10.35 -1.28 15.99
CA GLN A 190 10.97 -1.55 14.69
C GLN A 190 12.17 -2.46 14.85
N LYS A 191 12.52 -3.17 13.78
CA LYS A 191 13.78 -3.89 13.64
C LYS A 191 14.35 -3.50 12.28
N SER A 192 15.55 -2.91 12.25
CA SER A 192 16.17 -2.35 11.04
C SER A 192 17.16 -3.29 10.35
N SER A 193 17.66 -4.31 11.05
CA SER A 193 18.53 -5.35 10.50
C SER A 193 18.30 -6.69 11.18
N ALA A 194 18.72 -7.80 10.55
CA ALA A 194 18.48 -9.14 11.07
C ALA A 194 19.19 -9.40 12.41
N GLU A 195 20.36 -8.78 12.58
CA GLU A 195 21.26 -8.90 13.72
C GLU A 195 20.82 -8.03 14.91
N SER A 196 20.08 -6.96 14.63
CA SER A 196 19.68 -6.00 15.65
C SER A 196 18.43 -6.45 16.42
N PRO A 197 18.36 -6.29 17.74
CA PRO A 197 17.12 -6.51 18.47
C PRO A 197 16.07 -5.46 18.09
N PRO A 198 14.77 -5.73 18.29
CA PRO A 198 13.73 -4.73 18.05
C PRO A 198 13.86 -3.55 19.01
N VAL A 199 13.84 -2.33 18.46
CA VAL A 199 13.86 -1.07 19.20
C VAL A 199 12.42 -0.60 19.44
N THR A 200 12.12 -0.14 20.66
CA THR A 200 10.80 0.44 20.96
C THR A 200 10.79 1.91 20.57
N LEU A 201 9.93 2.28 19.61
CA LEU A 201 9.72 3.66 19.18
C LEU A 201 8.80 4.40 20.14
N ALA A 202 7.74 3.72 20.60
CA ALA A 202 6.78 4.27 21.55
C ALA A 202 6.07 3.15 22.33
N LYS A 203 5.56 3.49 23.51
CA LYS A 203 4.69 2.60 24.30
C LYS A 203 3.73 3.40 25.17
N GLU A 204 2.54 2.87 25.41
CA GLU A 204 1.55 3.43 26.35
C GLU A 204 0.80 2.31 27.09
N PRO A 205 0.28 2.56 28.31
CA PRO A 205 -0.51 1.57 29.04
C PRO A 205 -1.78 1.19 28.28
N LEU A 206 -2.11 -0.09 28.23
CA LEU A 206 -3.33 -0.62 27.63
C LEU A 206 -4.18 -1.26 28.73
N SER A 207 -5.22 -0.53 29.17
CA SER A 207 -6.11 -0.98 30.24
C SER A 207 -7.11 -2.03 29.78
N ALA A 208 -7.66 -2.81 30.71
CA ALA A 208 -8.75 -3.75 30.39
C ALA A 208 -9.99 -3.04 29.80
N ALA A 209 -10.25 -1.80 30.22
CA ALA A 209 -11.34 -0.97 29.69
C ALA A 209 -11.12 -0.51 28.23
N SER A 210 -9.91 -0.68 27.69
CA SER A 210 -9.59 -0.34 26.30
C SER A 210 -10.05 -1.40 25.29
N PHE A 211 -10.57 -2.54 25.76
CA PHE A 211 -10.98 -3.66 24.92
C PHE A 211 -12.48 -3.67 24.62
N PRO A 212 -12.91 -4.00 23.39
CA PRO A 212 -12.08 -4.31 22.23
C PRO A 212 -11.26 -3.09 21.76
N ALA A 213 -9.98 -3.31 21.46
CA ALA A 213 -9.02 -2.26 21.16
C ALA A 213 -8.82 -2.17 19.64
N ARG A 214 -9.39 -1.12 19.01
CA ARG A 214 -9.24 -0.85 17.59
C ARG A 214 -7.97 -0.05 17.36
N VAL A 215 -6.95 -0.71 16.82
CA VAL A 215 -5.64 -0.13 16.52
C VAL A 215 -5.59 0.20 15.04
N ARG A 216 -5.19 1.42 14.69
CA ARG A 216 -4.90 1.81 13.29
C ARG A 216 -3.46 2.28 13.22
N LEU A 217 -2.66 1.66 12.36
CA LEU A 217 -1.31 2.02 12.00
C LEU A 217 -1.31 2.57 10.57
N ILE A 218 -0.73 3.74 10.38
CA ILE A 218 -0.52 4.35 9.07
C ILE A 218 0.98 4.45 8.86
N LEU A 219 1.47 3.81 7.80
CA LEU A 219 2.85 3.88 7.35
C LEU A 219 2.92 4.72 6.10
N LYS A 220 3.79 5.73 6.13
CA LYS A 220 4.03 6.63 5.02
C LYS A 220 5.51 7.01 5.00
N ASP A 221 6.21 6.58 3.96
CA ASP A 221 7.66 6.73 3.85
C ASP A 221 8.35 6.24 5.13
N GLN A 222 9.15 7.09 5.77
CA GLN A 222 9.87 6.79 7.01
C GLN A 222 9.07 7.14 8.27
N TRP A 223 7.74 7.14 8.22
CA TRP A 223 6.89 7.57 9.33
C TRP A 223 5.78 6.59 9.64
N ALA A 224 5.52 6.42 10.93
CA ALA A 224 4.42 5.63 11.46
C ALA A 224 3.52 6.49 12.35
N ILE A 225 2.23 6.53 12.05
CA ILE A 225 1.22 7.21 12.86
C ILE A 225 0.29 6.13 13.44
N VAL A 226 0.01 6.19 14.73
CA VAL A 226 -0.79 5.19 15.43
C VAL A 226 -2.02 5.83 16.05
N TYR A 227 -3.16 5.19 15.87
CA TYR A 227 -4.40 5.50 16.56
C TYR A 227 -4.85 4.30 17.39
N LEU A 228 -5.46 4.57 18.53
CA LEU A 228 -6.14 3.57 19.36
C LEU A 228 -7.52 4.10 19.72
N ASN A 229 -8.55 3.33 19.34
CA ASN A 229 -9.97 3.67 19.49
C ASN A 229 -10.30 5.04 18.88
N GLY A 230 -9.85 5.25 17.64
CA GLY A 230 -10.11 6.47 16.85
C GLY A 230 -9.28 7.70 17.22
N ARG A 231 -8.45 7.64 18.28
CA ARG A 231 -7.63 8.77 18.73
C ARG A 231 -6.17 8.55 18.41
N MET A 232 -5.50 9.58 17.86
CA MET A 232 -4.06 9.55 17.61
C MET A 232 -3.32 9.34 18.94
N ARG A 233 -2.33 8.46 18.90
CA ARG A 233 -1.46 8.12 20.02
C ARG A 233 -0.07 8.68 19.74
N PHE A 234 0.60 9.09 20.81
CA PHE A 234 1.93 9.72 20.78
C PHE A 234 2.01 11.14 20.18
N GLY A 235 0.91 11.67 19.62
CA GLY A 235 0.78 13.07 19.19
C GLY A 235 1.67 13.50 18.02
N LYS A 236 2.39 12.56 17.40
CA LYS A 236 3.30 12.80 16.28
C LYS A 236 3.55 11.53 15.48
N GLY A 237 4.03 11.68 14.25
CA GLY A 237 4.63 10.58 13.50
C GLY A 237 5.89 10.06 14.17
N LEU A 238 5.99 8.74 14.30
CA LEU A 238 7.16 8.04 14.81
C LEU A 238 8.13 7.77 13.65
N PRO A 239 9.41 8.15 13.76
CA PRO A 239 10.39 7.90 12.70
C PRO A 239 10.66 6.40 12.57
N VAL A 240 10.66 5.93 11.32
CA VAL A 240 10.94 4.56 10.91
C VAL A 240 12.27 4.56 10.18
N ASP A 241 13.09 3.53 10.42
CA ASP A 241 14.37 3.37 9.73
C ASP A 241 14.19 3.26 8.20
N LEU A 242 15.04 3.98 7.45
CA LEU A 242 15.02 4.00 5.98
C LEU A 242 15.24 2.64 5.33
N GLY A 243 15.90 1.71 6.03
CA GLY A 243 16.07 0.33 5.59
C GLY A 243 14.78 -0.48 5.61
N ILE A 244 13.73 -0.03 6.32
CA ILE A 244 12.42 -0.69 6.42
C ILE A 244 11.50 -0.11 5.33
N THR A 245 11.66 -0.58 4.09
CA THR A 245 11.01 0.01 2.91
C THR A 245 9.68 -0.63 2.55
N HIS A 246 9.65 -1.95 2.37
CA HIS A 246 8.48 -2.73 1.98
C HIS A 246 8.48 -4.08 2.71
N GLY A 247 7.42 -4.85 2.56
CA GLY A 247 7.30 -6.19 3.10
C GLY A 247 5.90 -6.49 3.58
N ARG A 248 5.65 -7.78 3.83
CA ARG A 248 4.30 -8.31 4.08
C ARG A 248 3.68 -7.79 5.36
N LEU A 249 2.35 -7.90 5.41
CA LEU A 249 1.55 -7.68 6.60
C LEU A 249 1.33 -9.01 7.32
N GLN A 250 1.80 -9.13 8.56
CA GLN A 250 1.78 -10.38 9.32
C GLN A 250 1.26 -10.16 10.73
N PHE A 251 0.31 -10.98 11.18
CA PHE A 251 -0.06 -11.06 12.59
C PHE A 251 0.70 -12.19 13.28
N SER A 252 1.10 -11.96 14.53
CA SER A 252 1.78 -12.98 15.31
C SER A 252 1.54 -12.82 16.80
N VAL A 253 1.83 -13.89 17.54
CA VAL A 253 1.83 -13.93 18.99
C VAL A 253 3.13 -14.55 19.47
N TYR A 254 3.65 -14.12 20.61
CA TYR A 254 4.90 -14.65 21.16
C TYR A 254 4.91 -14.65 22.69
N HIS A 255 5.51 -15.69 23.28
CA HIS A 255 5.91 -15.69 24.67
C HIS A 255 7.16 -16.57 24.87
N SER A 256 7.94 -16.30 25.92
CA SER A 256 9.14 -17.10 26.25
C SER A 256 8.79 -18.57 26.56
N GLU A 257 7.61 -18.79 27.16
CA GLU A 257 7.04 -20.11 27.45
C GLU A 257 6.11 -20.58 26.32
N ARG A 258 6.17 -21.88 26.02
CA ARG A 258 5.34 -22.53 24.98
C ARG A 258 3.85 -22.42 25.32
N TRP A 259 3.01 -22.29 24.29
CA TRP A 259 1.54 -22.28 24.43
C TRP A 259 0.93 -21.17 25.31
N GLN A 260 1.71 -20.18 25.75
CA GLN A 260 1.22 -19.11 26.63
C GLN A 260 0.75 -17.85 25.89
N ALA A 261 1.10 -17.69 24.62
CA ALA A 261 0.64 -16.55 23.83
C ALA A 261 -0.74 -16.80 23.20
N LEU A 262 -1.57 -15.75 23.10
CA LEU A 262 -2.85 -15.79 22.38
C LEU A 262 -3.17 -14.39 21.86
N GLY A 263 -3.66 -14.31 20.64
CA GLY A 263 -4.25 -13.12 20.06
C GLY A 263 -5.62 -13.48 19.50
N VAL A 264 -6.62 -12.64 19.74
CA VAL A 264 -7.94 -12.78 19.13
C VAL A 264 -8.31 -11.44 18.51
N LEU A 265 -8.50 -11.45 17.20
CA LEU A 265 -8.91 -10.29 16.42
C LEU A 265 -10.37 -10.46 16.00
N ASN A 266 -11.17 -9.40 16.01
CA ASN A 266 -12.53 -9.44 15.45
C ASN A 266 -12.60 -8.83 14.04
N TYR A 267 -11.57 -8.07 13.66
CA TYR A 267 -11.59 -7.24 12.48
C TYR A 267 -10.17 -7.00 12.00
N VAL A 268 -9.96 -7.08 10.69
CA VAL A 268 -8.77 -6.54 10.02
C VAL A 268 -9.21 -5.82 8.76
N ARG A 269 -8.67 -4.63 8.58
CA ARG A 269 -8.70 -3.88 7.33
C ARG A 269 -7.29 -3.45 6.99
N ALA A 270 -6.87 -3.67 5.77
CA ALA A 270 -5.55 -3.32 5.30
C ALA A 270 -5.68 -2.75 3.90
N ALA A 271 -5.08 -1.59 3.65
CA ALA A 271 -5.06 -0.98 2.34
C ALA A 271 -3.67 -0.43 2.05
N PRO A 272 -3.19 -0.47 0.81
CA PRO A 272 -2.08 0.39 0.46
C PRO A 272 -2.53 1.83 0.72
N LEU A 273 -1.66 2.66 1.31
CA LEU A 273 -1.96 4.06 1.45
C LEU A 273 -2.04 4.56 0.01
N GLY A 274 -3.27 4.86 -0.44
CA GLY A 274 -3.50 5.07 -1.85
C GLY A 274 -2.57 6.15 -2.39
N GLU A 275 -2.39 6.17 -3.70
CA GLU A 275 -1.82 7.32 -4.43
C GLU A 275 -2.79 8.51 -4.40
N ASN A 276 -3.48 8.70 -3.28
CA ASN A 276 -4.51 9.69 -3.12
C ASN A 276 -3.84 11.04 -2.91
N TRP A 277 -4.13 11.96 -3.80
CA TRP A 277 -3.73 13.34 -3.69
C TRP A 277 -4.94 14.16 -3.28
N ILE A 278 -4.73 15.21 -2.49
CA ILE A 278 -5.81 16.17 -2.22
C ILE A 278 -5.51 17.41 -3.03
N ALA A 279 -6.34 17.69 -4.02
CA ALA A 279 -6.29 18.94 -4.77
C ALA A 279 -7.38 19.88 -4.29
N PHE A 280 -7.01 21.06 -3.83
CA PHE A 280 -7.97 22.08 -3.40
C PHE A 280 -7.85 23.30 -4.31
N ARG A 281 -8.96 23.59 -4.99
CA ARG A 281 -9.06 24.66 -6.00
C ARG A 281 -9.21 26.05 -5.37
N VAL A 282 -9.79 26.08 -4.16
CA VAL A 282 -10.01 27.30 -3.39
C VAL A 282 -9.77 26.93 -1.94
N ILE A 283 -8.64 27.38 -1.38
CA ILE A 283 -8.59 27.63 0.06
C ILE A 283 -9.35 28.94 0.19
N SER A 284 -10.57 28.91 0.73
CA SER A 284 -11.31 30.14 0.98
C SER A 284 -10.43 31.10 1.78
N GLU A 285 -10.64 32.41 1.61
CA GLU A 285 -9.85 33.45 2.29
C GLU A 285 -9.79 33.23 3.81
N HIS A 286 -10.72 32.44 4.37
CA HIS A 286 -10.58 31.76 5.65
C HIS A 286 -10.99 30.28 5.55
N LEU A 287 -10.12 29.34 5.97
CA LEU A 287 -10.54 27.98 6.27
C LEU A 287 -11.30 28.00 7.60
N SER A 288 -12.55 27.55 7.62
CA SER A 288 -13.22 27.32 8.90
C SER A 288 -12.52 26.20 9.67
N ASP A 289 -12.59 26.21 11.00
CA ASP A 289 -12.04 25.16 11.87
C ASP A 289 -12.46 23.75 11.41
N GLY A 290 -13.75 23.58 11.05
CA GLY A 290 -14.24 22.29 10.54
C GLY A 290 -13.66 21.88 9.18
N THR A 291 -13.27 22.83 8.32
CA THR A 291 -12.59 22.53 7.05
C THR A 291 -11.12 22.18 7.30
N TYR A 292 -10.50 22.82 8.29
CA TYR A 292 -9.15 22.48 8.74
C TYR A 292 -9.08 21.07 9.30
N ASP A 293 -9.98 20.71 10.21
CA ASP A 293 -10.03 19.36 10.81
C ASP A 293 -10.25 18.29 9.72
N ALA A 294 -11.19 18.54 8.81
CA ALA A 294 -11.44 17.64 7.69
C ALA A 294 -10.22 17.49 6.76
N LEU A 295 -9.53 18.60 6.44
CA LEU A 295 -8.31 18.57 5.63
C LEU A 295 -7.18 17.86 6.35
N HIS A 296 -7.04 18.05 7.66
CA HIS A 296 -6.07 17.34 8.48
C HIS A 296 -6.32 15.83 8.44
N GLU A 297 -7.56 15.41 8.67
CA GLU A 297 -7.97 14.01 8.58
C GLU A 297 -7.70 13.40 7.20
N ASP A 298 -8.05 14.11 6.12
CA ASP A 298 -7.78 13.62 4.77
C ASP A 298 -6.27 13.59 4.48
N ALA A 299 -5.49 14.57 4.94
CA ALA A 299 -4.04 14.67 4.71
C ALA A 299 -3.25 13.55 5.38
N VAL A 300 -3.75 13.01 6.50
CA VAL A 300 -3.20 11.80 7.13
C VAL A 300 -3.14 10.63 6.13
N PHE A 301 -4.09 10.55 5.21
CA PHE A 301 -4.21 9.48 4.22
C PHE A 301 -3.74 9.86 2.82
N ALA A 302 -3.37 11.12 2.59
CA ALA A 302 -2.92 11.60 1.30
C ALA A 302 -1.44 11.32 1.09
N LYS A 303 -1.02 10.98 -0.13
CA LYS A 303 0.39 10.97 -0.55
C LYS A 303 0.92 12.40 -0.69
N ALA A 304 0.11 13.27 -1.28
CA ALA A 304 0.48 14.66 -1.55
C ALA A 304 -0.70 15.63 -1.46
N LEU A 305 -0.38 16.90 -1.26
CA LEU A 305 -1.31 18.01 -1.35
C LEU A 305 -0.98 18.84 -2.60
N SER A 306 -2.03 19.21 -3.34
CA SER A 306 -1.96 20.03 -4.55
C SER A 306 -2.80 21.30 -4.39
N PRO A 307 -2.28 22.28 -3.64
CA PRO A 307 -2.92 23.59 -3.53
C PRO A 307 -2.90 24.33 -4.88
N GLN A 308 -4.01 24.93 -5.29
CA GLN A 308 -4.00 25.83 -6.45
C GLN A 308 -3.31 27.16 -6.09
N TRP A 309 -2.00 27.23 -6.32
CA TRP A 309 -1.15 28.40 -6.02
C TRP A 309 -0.62 29.10 -7.26
N ILE A 310 -0.78 28.51 -8.44
CA ILE A 310 -0.17 29.02 -9.67
C ILE A 310 -1.27 29.27 -10.71
N TRP A 311 -1.32 30.49 -11.22
CA TRP A 311 -2.23 30.93 -12.27
C TRP A 311 -1.45 31.42 -13.47
N ILE A 312 -1.70 30.80 -14.62
CA ILE A 312 -1.12 31.22 -15.89
C ILE A 312 -2.01 32.31 -16.48
N GLN A 313 -1.44 33.41 -16.95
CA GLN A 313 -2.14 34.46 -17.68
C GLN A 313 -2.22 34.12 -19.18
N SER A 314 -3.03 34.85 -19.95
CA SER A 314 -3.18 34.61 -21.40
C SER A 314 -1.89 34.81 -22.21
N ASP A 315 -0.97 35.63 -21.71
CA ASP A 315 0.34 35.92 -22.32
C ASP A 315 1.46 34.96 -21.88
N GLY A 316 1.12 33.91 -21.11
CA GLY A 316 2.07 32.94 -20.58
C GLY A 316 2.84 33.42 -19.34
N THR A 317 2.53 34.60 -18.80
CA THR A 317 3.07 35.03 -17.50
C THR A 317 2.44 34.23 -16.35
N ILE A 318 3.20 34.03 -15.29
CA ILE A 318 2.75 33.29 -14.10
C ILE A 318 2.45 34.28 -12.99
N ARG A 319 1.27 34.18 -12.40
CA ARG A 319 0.93 34.80 -11.12
C ARG A 319 0.82 33.73 -10.04
N VAL A 320 1.42 34.00 -8.90
CA VAL A 320 1.25 33.20 -7.69
C VAL A 320 0.40 34.02 -6.74
N LYS A 321 -0.81 33.56 -6.48
CA LYS A 321 -1.74 34.16 -5.50
C LYS A 321 -1.78 33.22 -4.30
N VAL A 322 -0.92 33.48 -3.34
CA VAL A 322 -0.86 32.71 -2.10
C VAL A 322 -0.96 33.72 -0.97
N ASP A 323 -1.92 33.50 -0.09
CA ASP A 323 -1.95 34.17 1.20
C ASP A 323 -0.89 33.53 2.11
N GLU A 324 -0.10 34.35 2.81
CA GLU A 324 1.04 33.87 3.60
C GLU A 324 0.59 32.91 4.70
N GLU A 325 -0.52 33.22 5.40
CA GLU A 325 -1.09 32.35 6.43
C GLU A 325 -1.56 31.02 5.83
N GLN A 326 -2.16 31.05 4.64
CA GLN A 326 -2.54 29.83 3.92
C GLN A 326 -1.33 28.98 3.51
N GLU A 327 -0.25 29.62 3.04
CA GLU A 327 0.98 28.89 2.68
C GLU A 327 1.56 28.19 3.89
N GLU A 328 1.71 28.91 5.01
CA GLU A 328 2.22 28.39 6.26
C GLU A 328 1.36 27.24 6.76
N LEU A 329 0.04 27.38 6.72
CA LEU A 329 -0.90 26.36 7.15
C LEU A 329 -0.79 25.08 6.31
N VAL A 330 -0.80 25.18 4.99
CA VAL A 330 -0.67 24.00 4.11
C VAL A 330 0.70 23.36 4.28
N ARG A 331 1.76 24.15 4.45
CA ARG A 331 3.10 23.63 4.78
C ARG A 331 3.12 22.93 6.14
N ALA A 332 2.44 23.47 7.14
CA ALA A 332 2.32 22.84 8.46
C ALA A 332 1.57 21.51 8.38
N ILE A 333 0.40 21.47 7.72
CA ILE A 333 -0.38 20.24 7.51
C ILE A 333 0.45 19.22 6.73
N SER A 334 1.11 19.64 5.66
CA SER A 334 1.96 18.77 4.85
C SER A 334 3.18 18.26 5.60
N GLY A 335 3.81 19.10 6.42
CA GLY A 335 4.96 18.72 7.24
C GLY A 335 4.56 17.75 8.34
N PHE A 336 3.45 18.02 9.03
CA PHE A 336 2.90 17.18 10.09
C PHE A 336 2.50 15.80 9.55
N ASN A 337 1.78 15.78 8.42
CA ASN A 337 1.31 14.55 7.75
C ASN A 337 2.30 13.98 6.72
N ARG A 338 3.49 14.58 6.61
CA ARG A 338 4.56 14.18 5.68
C ARG A 338 4.10 14.01 4.23
N CYS A 339 3.17 14.86 3.78
CA CYS A 339 2.74 14.90 2.39
C CYS A 339 3.81 15.56 1.52
N ALA A 340 3.89 15.14 0.26
CA ALA A 340 4.53 15.95 -0.76
C ALA A 340 3.67 17.19 -1.04
N LEU A 341 4.31 18.33 -1.32
CA LEU A 341 3.64 19.51 -1.83
C LEU A 341 3.99 19.69 -3.31
N ALA A 342 2.96 19.69 -4.14
CA ALA A 342 3.09 19.92 -5.57
C ALA A 342 1.96 20.87 -6.01
N PRO A 343 2.23 22.18 -6.13
CA PRO A 343 1.23 23.18 -6.40
C PRO A 343 0.51 22.87 -7.72
N LEU A 344 -0.80 23.05 -7.68
CA LEU A 344 -1.68 22.88 -8.81
C LEU A 344 -1.67 24.15 -9.66
N THR A 345 -1.46 23.96 -10.95
CA THR A 345 -1.61 24.99 -11.97
C THR A 345 -2.74 24.63 -12.92
N HIS A 346 -3.71 25.52 -13.11
CA HIS A 346 -4.83 25.25 -14.00
C HIS A 346 -4.65 25.84 -15.42
N PHE A 347 -4.67 24.97 -16.43
CA PHE A 347 -4.67 25.35 -17.83
C PHE A 347 -6.11 25.43 -18.36
N GLY A 348 -6.52 26.61 -18.82
CA GLY A 348 -7.75 26.78 -19.59
C GLY A 348 -7.50 26.57 -21.08
N LEU A 349 -8.55 26.23 -21.84
CA LEU A 349 -8.46 25.98 -23.30
C LEU A 349 -7.80 27.13 -24.08
N ALA A 350 -8.19 28.37 -23.82
CA ALA A 350 -7.61 29.56 -24.47
C ALA A 350 -6.09 29.68 -24.29
N ARG A 351 -5.55 29.19 -23.17
CA ARG A 351 -4.10 29.23 -22.88
C ARG A 351 -3.34 28.13 -23.61
N LEU A 352 -3.99 26.99 -23.87
CA LEU A 352 -3.40 25.90 -24.63
C LEU A 352 -3.25 26.26 -26.10
N ASP A 353 -4.14 27.08 -26.63
CA ASP A 353 -4.03 27.56 -28.01
C ASP A 353 -2.87 28.55 -28.17
N ALA A 354 -2.59 29.38 -27.17
CA ALA A 354 -1.39 30.21 -27.15
C ALA A 354 -0.09 29.39 -27.18
N MET A 355 -0.09 28.14 -26.69
CA MET A 355 1.10 27.27 -26.75
C MET A 355 1.40 26.72 -28.16
N ARG A 356 0.55 26.99 -29.17
CA ARG A 356 0.88 26.69 -30.56
C ARG A 356 2.01 27.58 -31.09
N ASP A 357 2.15 28.77 -30.52
CA ASP A 357 3.30 29.64 -30.76
C ASP A 357 4.53 29.13 -29.99
N PRO A 358 5.63 28.76 -30.67
CA PRO A 358 6.84 28.26 -30.01
C PRO A 358 7.41 29.24 -28.98
N GLY A 359 7.33 30.55 -29.23
CA GLY A 359 7.83 31.58 -28.31
C GLY A 359 7.08 31.59 -26.98
N SER A 360 5.75 31.44 -27.04
CA SER A 360 4.86 31.38 -25.88
C SER A 360 5.04 30.09 -25.08
N ALA A 361 5.18 28.94 -25.75
CA ALA A 361 5.47 27.66 -25.10
C ALA A 361 6.83 27.68 -24.37
N ASP A 362 7.87 28.24 -25.00
CA ASP A 362 9.21 28.37 -24.41
C ASP A 362 9.25 29.33 -23.22
N ARG A 363 8.49 30.43 -23.29
CA ARG A 363 8.34 31.36 -22.18
C ARG A 363 7.66 30.68 -20.99
N LEU A 364 6.56 29.97 -21.24
CA LEU A 364 5.84 29.26 -20.19
C LEU A 364 6.69 28.16 -19.55
N TYR A 365 7.40 27.36 -20.36
CA TYR A 365 8.34 26.35 -19.88
C TYR A 365 9.36 26.96 -18.90
N ARG A 366 10.04 28.04 -19.30
CA ARG A 366 11.03 28.72 -18.45
C ARG A 366 10.41 29.30 -17.18
N ASN A 367 9.25 29.93 -17.30
CA ASN A 367 8.54 30.52 -16.16
C ASN A 367 8.13 29.45 -15.13
N LEU A 368 7.61 28.30 -15.59
CA LEU A 368 7.21 27.21 -14.68
C LEU A 368 8.41 26.60 -13.96
N LEU A 369 9.55 26.40 -14.64
CA LEU A 369 10.77 25.92 -14.02
C LEU A 369 11.32 26.90 -12.99
N ALA A 370 11.41 28.19 -13.34
CA ALA A 370 11.89 29.22 -12.43
C ALA A 370 11.01 29.31 -11.18
N LYS A 371 9.68 29.34 -11.37
CA LYS A 371 8.75 29.46 -10.24
C LYS A 371 8.76 28.23 -9.34
N THR A 372 8.85 27.02 -9.91
CA THR A 372 8.92 25.79 -9.11
C THR A 372 10.21 25.73 -8.28
N ALA A 373 11.32 26.21 -8.82
CA ALA A 373 12.58 26.33 -8.09
C ALA A 373 12.48 27.33 -6.92
N GLU A 374 11.90 28.52 -7.16
CA GLU A 374 11.72 29.57 -6.13
C GLU A 374 10.88 29.10 -4.94
N MET A 375 9.81 28.34 -5.16
CA MET A 375 8.89 27.92 -4.09
C MET A 375 9.48 26.83 -3.17
N ASN A 376 10.59 26.20 -3.56
CA ASN A 376 11.23 25.09 -2.85
C ASN A 376 10.27 23.94 -2.48
N LEU A 377 9.45 23.49 -3.45
CA LEU A 377 8.43 22.44 -3.27
C LEU A 377 8.87 21.11 -3.91
N GLY A 378 8.12 20.03 -3.71
CA GLY A 378 8.50 18.69 -4.19
C GLY A 378 8.27 18.45 -5.69
N GLY A 379 7.51 19.31 -6.35
CA GLY A 379 7.12 19.12 -7.75
C GLY A 379 6.15 20.17 -8.23
N LEU A 380 5.44 19.84 -9.31
CA LEU A 380 4.40 20.65 -9.93
C LEU A 380 3.27 19.75 -10.41
N ASN A 381 2.02 20.17 -10.23
CA ASN A 381 0.84 19.47 -10.75
C ASN A 381 0.11 20.34 -11.76
N LEU A 382 -0.08 19.86 -12.99
CA LEU A 382 -0.78 20.57 -14.06
C LEU A 382 -2.18 20.02 -14.25
N ARG A 383 -3.20 20.85 -14.04
CA ARG A 383 -4.57 20.49 -14.38
C ARG A 383 -4.89 20.86 -15.81
N LEU A 384 -5.05 19.84 -16.65
CA LEU A 384 -5.34 19.99 -18.07
C LEU A 384 -6.81 19.62 -18.39
N PRO A 385 -7.46 20.30 -19.34
CA PRO A 385 -8.73 19.88 -19.90
C PRO A 385 -8.50 18.64 -20.80
N ASN A 386 -9.50 17.78 -20.96
CA ASN A 386 -9.34 16.48 -21.62
C ASN A 386 -8.93 16.66 -23.09
N GLU A 387 -9.43 17.70 -23.75
CA GLU A 387 -9.11 18.06 -25.14
C GLU A 387 -7.62 18.37 -25.35
N ALA A 388 -6.90 18.73 -24.28
CA ALA A 388 -5.47 18.99 -24.34
C ALA A 388 -4.64 17.71 -24.48
N LEU A 389 -5.13 16.59 -23.94
CA LEU A 389 -4.36 15.36 -23.78
C LEU A 389 -4.12 14.65 -25.11
N GLU A 390 -5.02 14.84 -26.08
CA GLU A 390 -4.90 14.31 -27.44
C GLU A 390 -3.93 15.10 -28.32
N ARG A 391 -3.50 16.28 -27.87
CA ARG A 391 -2.68 17.17 -28.68
C ARG A 391 -1.18 16.85 -28.56
N ARG A 392 -0.53 16.60 -29.70
CA ARG A 392 0.89 16.22 -29.78
C ARG A 392 1.85 17.30 -29.28
N ASP A 393 1.52 18.58 -29.48
CA ASP A 393 2.30 19.72 -28.98
C ASP A 393 2.30 19.76 -27.44
N ILE A 394 1.17 19.48 -26.81
CA ILE A 394 1.05 19.37 -25.34
C ILE A 394 1.92 18.24 -24.81
N ARG A 395 1.88 17.05 -25.41
CA ARG A 395 2.73 15.92 -24.99
C ARG A 395 4.22 16.25 -25.10
N LYS A 396 4.65 16.92 -26.19
CA LYS A 396 6.03 17.40 -26.34
C LYS A 396 6.41 18.40 -25.25
N PHE A 397 5.52 19.34 -24.94
CA PHE A 397 5.73 20.30 -23.86
C PHE A 397 5.88 19.62 -22.50
N LEU A 398 5.00 18.65 -22.17
CA LEU A 398 5.06 17.90 -20.91
C LEU A 398 6.37 17.12 -20.76
N ARG A 399 6.86 16.44 -21.81
CA ARG A 399 8.15 15.72 -21.76
C ARG A 399 9.31 16.68 -21.50
N ARG A 400 9.33 17.81 -22.20
CA ARG A 400 10.36 18.85 -22.00
C ARG A 400 10.30 19.41 -20.57
N LEU A 401 9.11 19.73 -20.07
CA LEU A 401 8.90 20.23 -18.71
C LEU A 401 9.34 19.21 -17.65
N ARG A 402 8.98 17.93 -17.83
CA ARG A 402 9.42 16.84 -16.96
C ARG A 402 10.94 16.75 -16.89
N ALA A 403 11.61 16.79 -18.04
CA ALA A 403 13.07 16.72 -18.11
C ALA A 403 13.71 17.87 -17.31
N GLY A 404 13.27 19.11 -17.54
CA GLY A 404 13.79 20.28 -16.81
C GLY A 404 13.47 20.25 -15.30
N LEU A 405 12.33 19.71 -14.89
CA LEU A 405 11.99 19.53 -13.46
C LEU A 405 12.86 18.44 -12.81
N LYS A 406 13.15 17.34 -13.52
CA LYS A 406 14.03 16.28 -13.03
C LYS A 406 15.45 16.77 -12.78
N GLU A 407 15.97 17.66 -13.63
CA GLU A 407 17.27 18.32 -13.40
C GLU A 407 17.31 19.08 -12.05
N GLN A 408 16.16 19.49 -11.54
CA GLN A 408 16.00 20.16 -10.24
C GLN A 408 15.57 19.20 -9.10
N ASN A 409 15.55 17.89 -9.34
CA ASN A 409 14.99 16.86 -8.45
C ASN A 409 13.52 17.12 -8.08
N LYS A 410 12.73 17.60 -9.03
CA LYS A 410 11.29 17.88 -8.88
C LYS A 410 10.47 16.94 -9.76
N GLY A 411 9.28 16.53 -9.30
CA GLY A 411 8.36 15.72 -10.08
C GLY A 411 7.33 16.53 -10.87
N LEU A 412 6.93 16.04 -12.04
CA LEU A 412 5.81 16.57 -12.84
C LEU A 412 4.59 15.64 -12.77
N TRP A 413 3.46 16.19 -12.32
CA TRP A 413 2.18 15.51 -12.24
C TRP A 413 1.15 16.18 -13.15
N VAL A 414 0.21 15.40 -13.69
CA VAL A 414 -0.88 15.93 -14.51
C VAL A 414 -2.22 15.49 -13.95
N THR A 415 -3.07 16.44 -13.54
CA THR A 415 -4.46 16.17 -13.19
C THR A 415 -5.36 16.25 -14.42
N VAL A 416 -6.03 15.15 -14.75
CA VAL A 416 -6.99 15.08 -15.87
C VAL A 416 -8.42 15.26 -15.39
N ASN A 417 -9.26 15.95 -16.15
CA ASN A 417 -10.68 16.14 -15.84
C ASN A 417 -11.55 15.00 -16.41
N SER A 418 -11.08 13.77 -16.27
CA SER A 418 -11.76 12.58 -16.80
C SER A 418 -12.00 11.55 -15.71
N ARG A 419 -13.09 10.78 -15.85
CA ARG A 419 -13.33 9.57 -15.05
C ARG A 419 -12.71 8.32 -15.69
N VAL A 420 -12.36 8.41 -16.98
CA VAL A 420 -11.70 7.35 -17.76
C VAL A 420 -10.23 7.28 -17.32
N GLU A 421 -9.70 6.07 -17.26
CA GLU A 421 -8.29 5.82 -16.98
C GLU A 421 -7.39 6.50 -18.04
N PRO A 422 -6.31 7.18 -17.63
CA PRO A 422 -5.42 7.84 -18.59
C PRO A 422 -4.69 6.82 -19.47
N ASP A 423 -4.44 7.20 -20.72
CA ASP A 423 -3.67 6.35 -21.64
C ASP A 423 -2.21 6.20 -21.18
N ARG A 424 -1.61 5.06 -21.54
CA ARG A 424 -0.24 4.70 -21.15
C ARG A 424 0.80 5.71 -21.65
N GLU A 425 0.61 6.29 -22.84
CA GLU A 425 1.57 7.26 -23.38
C GLU A 425 1.59 8.54 -22.53
N LEU A 426 0.44 8.98 -22.00
CA LEU A 426 0.38 10.12 -21.09
C LEU A 426 1.08 9.81 -19.77
N ILE A 427 0.83 8.62 -19.20
CA ILE A 427 1.50 8.15 -17.98
C ILE A 427 3.02 8.19 -18.19
N ASP A 428 3.52 7.63 -19.28
CA ASP A 428 4.96 7.57 -19.58
C ASP A 428 5.58 8.96 -19.89
N THR A 429 4.77 9.96 -20.23
CA THR A 429 5.20 11.32 -20.56
C THR A 429 5.54 12.14 -19.31
N VAL A 430 4.99 11.82 -18.15
CA VAL A 430 5.14 12.56 -16.88
C VAL A 430 5.58 11.64 -15.73
N ASP A 431 5.71 12.14 -14.50
CA ASP A 431 6.04 11.31 -13.34
C ASP A 431 4.79 10.68 -12.70
N GLY A 432 3.62 11.24 -12.99
CA GLY A 432 2.35 10.54 -12.79
C GLY A 432 1.13 11.35 -13.24
N VAL A 433 0.02 10.66 -13.41
CA VAL A 433 -1.27 11.23 -13.81
C VAL A 433 -2.26 11.05 -12.67
N LEU A 434 -3.03 12.09 -12.38
CA LEU A 434 -3.99 12.14 -11.29
C LEU A 434 -5.40 12.27 -11.88
N ARG A 435 -6.37 11.52 -11.35
CA ARG A 435 -7.78 11.65 -11.73
C ARG A 435 -8.68 11.91 -10.52
N PRO A 436 -9.70 12.78 -10.61
CA PRO A 436 -10.68 12.95 -9.54
C PRO A 436 -11.50 11.68 -9.30
N VAL A 437 -11.56 11.22 -8.05
CA VAL A 437 -12.38 10.04 -7.66
C VAL A 437 -13.58 10.47 -6.83
N ARG A 438 -13.41 11.42 -5.91
CA ARG A 438 -14.50 11.98 -5.09
C ARG A 438 -14.16 13.38 -4.60
N ARG A 439 -15.13 14.06 -4.00
CA ARG A 439 -14.86 15.29 -3.23
C ARG A 439 -14.19 14.94 -1.91
N ALA A 440 -13.25 15.77 -1.49
CA ALA A 440 -12.65 15.71 -0.16
C ALA A 440 -13.69 16.09 0.90
N ALA A 441 -13.47 15.69 2.15
CA ALA A 441 -14.32 16.10 3.25
C ALA A 441 -14.26 17.65 3.41
N GLY A 442 -15.37 18.29 3.77
CA GLY A 442 -15.43 19.76 3.90
C GLY A 442 -15.64 20.56 2.60
N GLY A 443 -15.76 19.91 1.43
CA GLY A 443 -16.26 20.54 0.21
C GLY A 443 -15.31 21.48 -0.55
N GLY A 444 -14.14 21.81 0.02
CA GLY A 444 -13.12 22.68 -0.60
C GLY A 444 -12.12 21.98 -1.54
N GLY A 445 -12.11 20.64 -1.58
CA GLY A 445 -11.13 19.85 -2.32
C GLY A 445 -11.68 18.63 -3.06
N GLU A 446 -10.82 18.05 -3.88
CA GLU A 446 -11.03 16.80 -4.62
C GLU A 446 -9.97 15.79 -4.19
N LEU A 447 -10.41 14.56 -3.89
CA LEU A 447 -9.52 13.42 -3.75
C LEU A 447 -9.21 12.90 -5.16
N LEU A 448 -7.93 12.93 -5.52
CA LEU A 448 -7.42 12.43 -6.79
C LEU A 448 -6.72 11.10 -6.58
N GLN A 449 -6.83 10.17 -7.52
CA GLN A 449 -6.05 8.94 -7.55
C GLN A 449 -4.91 9.07 -8.56
N GLY A 450 -3.70 8.64 -8.17
CA GLY A 450 -2.53 8.60 -9.02
C GLY A 450 -2.38 7.34 -9.89
N TYR A 451 -1.58 7.53 -10.94
CA TYR A 451 -1.08 6.56 -11.89
C TYR A 451 0.36 6.94 -12.22
N GLU A 452 1.32 6.10 -11.85
CA GLU A 452 2.75 6.35 -12.11
C GLU A 452 3.27 5.49 -13.26
N PRO A 453 4.31 5.94 -14.01
CA PRO A 453 5.03 5.09 -14.93
C PRO A 453 5.54 3.85 -14.21
N ALA A 454 5.53 2.71 -14.89
CA ALA A 454 6.30 1.57 -14.44
C ALA A 454 7.77 2.00 -14.30
N GLU A 455 8.41 1.71 -13.16
CA GLU A 455 9.81 2.04 -12.95
C GLU A 455 10.64 1.45 -14.12
N PRO A 456 11.50 2.24 -14.78
CA PRO A 456 12.34 1.76 -15.88
C PRO A 456 13.33 0.73 -15.33
N GLY A 457 12.92 -0.53 -15.37
CA GLY A 457 13.62 -1.62 -14.70
C GLY A 457 13.18 -3.03 -15.10
N VAL A 458 12.33 -3.20 -16.11
CA VAL A 458 12.16 -4.46 -16.87
C VAL A 458 11.74 -4.09 -18.29
N THR A 459 12.69 -3.90 -19.20
CA THR A 459 12.40 -4.00 -20.64
C THR A 459 11.92 -5.43 -20.90
N GLU A 460 10.68 -5.57 -21.36
CA GLU A 460 10.21 -6.78 -22.03
C GLU A 460 11.25 -7.15 -23.10
N GLY A 461 11.93 -8.27 -22.89
CA GLY A 461 12.79 -8.88 -23.91
C GLY A 461 11.90 -9.29 -25.07
N GLY A 462 11.72 -8.36 -26.00
CA GLY A 462 11.00 -8.55 -27.24
C GLY A 462 11.61 -9.71 -28.01
N SER A 463 10.73 -10.67 -28.28
CA SER A 463 10.80 -11.69 -29.33
C SER A 463 11.60 -11.27 -30.56
N SER A 464 12.63 -12.08 -30.85
CA SER A 464 13.13 -12.32 -32.20
C SER A 464 13.07 -13.81 -32.48
#